data_AF-A0A369MRR6-F1
#
_entry.id   AF-A0A369MRR6-F1
#
_cell.length_a   1.000
_cell.length_b   1.000
_cell.length_c   1.000
_cell.angle_alpha   90.00
_cell.angle_beta   90.00
_cell.angle_gamma   90.00
#
_symmetry.space_group_name_H-M   'P 1'
#
loop_
_entity.id
_entity.type
_entity.pdbx_description
1 polymer ?
#
loop_
_entity_poly.entity_id
_entity_poly.type
_entity_poly.pdbx_seq_one_letter_code
_entity_poly.pdbx_strand_id
1 'polypeptide(L)'
;MRLRRPCTSSARFFGRRFRRGRLSSRRKERVVKKSIASIAGFLLAASLLGCAQSDIDVPDVVGQKADDAKDVLMDSGFYNVDMVEEDGDAAYVAAAYTVVGQSPQAGDKCTASDTVTLTVRNDAEAKAAEKKQADAAAEAMLDEMEGSPAAEAYDALTSDGYSVEVLHAVSKQDYSSEINTGETEWLVSGYDGLNADKKRVTILVDTRGGIDQRAANAAVREVLDGKLPVSNAWTAVKSYGKQQYPYGFKLHDIMGVLAETAQDENTWFLKATCDVTNEYGAKAKDLVCEAEVAGTKDSPEVISFTVY
;
A
#
# COMPACT_ATOMS: atom_id res chain seq x y z
N MET A 1 37.00 -21.67 -33.92
CA MET A 1 35.61 -22.14 -33.74
C MET A 1 35.06 -21.47 -32.49
N ARG A 2 34.04 -20.60 -32.66
CA ARG A 2 33.55 -19.69 -31.61
C ARG A 2 32.69 -20.45 -30.59
N LEU A 3 33.09 -20.49 -29.33
CA LEU A 3 32.23 -20.96 -28.24
C LEU A 3 31.53 -19.76 -27.60
N ARG A 4 30.20 -19.75 -27.75
CA ARG A 4 29.27 -18.75 -27.20
C ARG A 4 29.08 -18.98 -25.69
N ARG A 5 29.08 -17.89 -24.93
CA ARG A 5 28.62 -17.82 -23.54
C ARG A 5 27.07 -17.92 -23.49
N PRO A 6 26.48 -18.46 -22.41
CA PRO A 6 25.14 -18.08 -22.00
C PRO A 6 25.17 -17.16 -20.77
N CYS A 7 24.44 -16.06 -20.89
CA CYS A 7 24.01 -15.17 -19.81
C CYS A 7 23.24 -15.95 -18.75
N THR A 8 23.55 -15.71 -17.47
CA THR A 8 22.60 -15.90 -16.37
C THR A 8 22.13 -14.54 -15.89
N SER A 9 20.88 -14.23 -16.23
CA SER A 9 20.13 -13.07 -15.75
C SER A 9 19.84 -13.25 -14.26
N SER A 10 20.27 -12.29 -13.45
CA SER A 10 19.92 -12.19 -12.03
C SER A 10 18.70 -11.26 -11.93
N ALA A 11 17.56 -11.79 -11.49
CA ALA A 11 16.35 -11.00 -11.23
C ALA A 11 15.72 -11.43 -9.90
N ARG A 12 15.90 -10.52 -8.92
CA ARG A 12 14.99 -10.10 -7.83
C ARG A 12 14.11 -11.17 -7.16
N PHE A 13 14.12 -11.24 -5.83
CA PHE A 13 13.08 -10.57 -5.03
C PHE A 13 13.55 -10.45 -3.57
N PHE A 14 13.55 -9.21 -3.11
CA PHE A 14 14.01 -8.76 -1.80
C PHE A 14 12.92 -9.06 -0.76
N GLY A 15 13.28 -9.75 0.32
CA GLY A 15 12.37 -10.03 1.43
C GLY A 15 11.98 -8.78 2.19
N ARG A 16 10.74 -8.75 2.70
CA ARG A 16 10.33 -7.84 3.78
C ARG A 16 10.06 -8.67 5.03
N ARG A 17 11.06 -8.71 5.92
CA ARG A 17 10.89 -9.07 7.33
C ARG A 17 10.22 -7.91 8.05
N PHE A 18 9.04 -8.15 8.61
CA PHE A 18 8.51 -7.32 9.69
C PHE A 18 9.39 -7.50 10.93
N ARG A 19 9.92 -6.40 11.48
CA ARG A 19 10.52 -6.35 12.81
C ARG A 19 9.75 -5.34 13.65
N ARG A 20 9.03 -5.84 14.66
CA ARG A 20 8.63 -5.05 15.83
C ARG A 20 9.86 -4.92 16.75
N GLY A 21 10.18 -3.69 17.13
CA GLY A 21 11.24 -3.38 18.08
C GLY A 21 10.91 -2.09 18.81
N ARG A 22 10.32 -2.23 20.00
CA ARG A 22 10.08 -1.17 20.98
C ARG A 22 11.36 -0.96 21.78
N LEU A 23 12.00 0.22 21.67
CA LEU A 23 12.99 0.68 22.65
C LEU A 23 12.89 2.20 22.84
N SER A 24 13.07 2.57 24.10
CA SER A 24 12.65 3.77 24.81
C SER A 24 13.55 4.99 24.64
N SER A 25 12.91 6.17 24.68
CA SER A 25 13.34 7.48 25.19
C SER A 25 14.84 7.85 25.18
N ARG A 26 15.20 8.90 24.42
CA ARG A 26 15.64 10.21 24.97
C ARG A 26 16.14 11.15 23.86
N ARG A 27 15.33 12.18 23.60
CA ARG A 27 15.68 13.60 23.47
C ARG A 27 16.95 13.96 22.65
N LYS A 28 16.74 14.37 21.40
CA LYS A 28 17.32 15.62 20.89
C LYS A 28 16.19 16.45 20.27
N GLU A 29 15.95 17.59 20.90
CA GLU A 29 15.01 18.63 20.48
C GLU A 29 15.49 19.23 19.15
N ARG A 30 14.57 19.44 18.20
CA ARG A 30 14.06 20.76 17.80
C ARG A 30 13.43 20.72 16.40
N VAL A 31 12.14 21.11 16.37
CA VAL A 31 11.54 22.07 15.41
C VAL A 31 11.32 21.48 14.00
N VAL A 32 10.11 21.32 13.43
CA VAL A 32 8.90 22.15 13.40
C VAL A 32 7.67 21.25 13.26
N LYS A 33 6.61 21.50 14.04
CA LYS A 33 5.25 21.02 13.75
C LYS A 33 4.79 21.64 12.43
N LYS A 34 4.64 20.88 11.34
CA LYS A 34 3.85 21.33 10.20
C LYS A 34 2.38 21.25 10.60
N SER A 35 1.94 22.31 11.27
CA SER A 35 0.53 22.63 11.43
C SER A 35 -0.06 22.81 10.03
N ILE A 36 -1.15 22.09 9.77
CA ILE A 36 -2.09 22.38 8.69
C ILE A 36 -2.61 23.80 8.99
N ALA A 37 -2.08 24.77 8.26
CA ALA A 37 -2.53 26.15 8.32
C ALA A 37 -2.79 26.58 6.87
N SER A 38 -4.08 26.80 6.62
CA SER A 38 -4.70 27.59 5.56
C SER A 38 -3.74 28.36 4.64
N ILE A 39 -3.88 28.15 3.35
CA ILE A 39 -3.48 29.10 2.31
C ILE A 39 -4.82 29.52 1.67
N ALA A 40 -5.62 30.45 2.20
CA ALA A 40 -5.32 31.85 2.50
C ALA A 40 -4.44 32.44 1.39
N GLY A 41 -5.12 32.93 0.35
CA GLY A 41 -4.50 33.59 -0.80
C GLY A 41 -3.41 34.56 -0.36
N PHE A 42 -2.18 34.23 -0.74
CA PHE A 42 -1.07 35.14 -0.67
C PHE A 42 -0.86 35.72 -2.05
N LEU A 43 -1.44 36.91 -2.23
CA LEU A 43 -0.93 37.95 -3.12
C LEU A 43 0.60 37.95 -2.99
N LEU A 44 1.30 37.43 -3.99
CA LEU A 44 2.73 37.57 -4.10
C LEU A 44 3.00 39.00 -4.59
N ALA A 45 2.87 39.94 -3.66
CA ALA A 45 3.40 41.28 -3.80
C ALA A 45 4.92 41.18 -3.67
N ALA A 46 5.62 41.07 -4.79
CA ALA A 46 7.06 41.28 -4.86
C ALA A 46 7.40 42.20 -6.04
N SER A 47 7.85 43.40 -5.67
CA SER A 47 8.53 44.43 -6.48
C SER A 47 7.71 45.30 -7.41
N LEU A 48 7.26 46.41 -6.82
CA LEU A 48 6.84 47.70 -7.38
C LEU A 48 7.87 48.42 -8.30
N LEU A 49 8.78 47.74 -8.99
CA LEU A 49 9.70 48.40 -9.93
C LEU A 49 9.98 47.52 -11.14
N GLY A 50 9.55 47.95 -12.32
CA GLY A 50 10.01 47.33 -13.57
C GLY A 50 9.12 47.48 -14.80
N CYS A 51 8.27 48.50 -14.90
CA CYS A 51 7.67 48.90 -16.19
C CYS A 51 7.71 50.43 -16.23
N ALA A 52 8.93 50.97 -16.16
CA ALA A 52 9.21 52.40 -16.22
C ALA A 52 9.97 52.69 -17.52
N GLN A 53 9.20 53.01 -18.58
CA GLN A 53 9.63 53.47 -19.92
C GLN A 53 10.05 52.40 -20.95
N SER A 54 9.07 51.78 -21.65
CA SER A 54 9.15 51.30 -23.05
C SER A 54 7.83 50.73 -23.60
N ASP A 55 7.77 50.45 -24.91
CA ASP A 55 6.55 50.22 -25.74
C ASP A 55 6.14 48.74 -25.98
N ILE A 56 6.84 47.74 -25.46
CA ILE A 56 6.54 46.32 -25.75
C ILE A 56 5.38 45.84 -24.86
N ASP A 57 4.30 45.38 -25.48
CA ASP A 57 3.15 44.78 -24.78
C ASP A 57 3.51 43.37 -24.29
N VAL A 58 3.30 43.13 -22.99
CA VAL A 58 3.41 41.77 -22.42
C VAL A 58 2.27 40.90 -22.97
N PRO A 59 2.56 39.78 -23.65
CA PRO A 59 1.53 38.89 -24.17
C PRO A 59 0.79 38.15 -23.06
N ASP A 60 -0.46 37.76 -23.34
CA ASP A 60 -1.24 36.88 -22.46
C ASP A 60 -0.86 35.42 -22.72
N VAL A 61 -0.22 34.80 -21.73
CA VAL A 61 0.21 33.41 -21.79
C VAL A 61 -0.48 32.53 -20.73
N VAL A 62 -1.45 33.08 -20.00
CA VAL A 62 -2.23 32.30 -19.04
C VAL A 62 -3.05 31.22 -19.77
N GLY A 63 -3.00 30.01 -19.26
CA GLY A 63 -3.64 28.83 -19.86
C GLY A 63 -2.81 28.12 -20.93
N GLN A 64 -1.66 28.67 -21.33
CA GLN A 64 -0.73 28.00 -22.23
C GLN A 64 0.16 27.00 -21.48
N LYS A 65 0.76 26.05 -22.21
CA LYS A 65 1.82 25.22 -21.63
C LYS A 65 3.03 26.08 -21.32
N ALA A 66 3.75 25.77 -20.25
CA ALA A 66 4.88 26.58 -19.79
C ALA A 66 5.97 26.76 -20.86
N ASP A 67 6.26 25.71 -21.66
CA ASP A 67 7.23 25.79 -22.76
C ASP A 67 6.72 26.71 -23.88
N ASP A 68 5.46 26.53 -24.32
CA ASP A 68 4.85 27.37 -25.36
C ASP A 68 4.75 28.84 -24.91
N ALA A 69 4.37 29.07 -23.65
CA ALA A 69 4.31 30.40 -23.04
C ALA A 69 5.67 31.10 -23.01
N LYS A 70 6.73 30.35 -22.70
CA LYS A 70 8.10 30.86 -22.71
C LYS A 70 8.54 31.25 -24.11
N ASP A 71 8.22 30.43 -25.10
CA ASP A 71 8.53 30.72 -26.51
C ASP A 71 7.80 31.98 -26.99
N VAL A 72 6.51 32.14 -26.65
CA VAL A 72 5.73 33.36 -26.97
C VAL A 72 6.31 34.62 -26.33
N LEU A 73 6.78 34.53 -25.08
CA LEU A 73 7.44 35.65 -24.39
C LEU A 73 8.79 36.00 -25.02
N MET A 74 9.59 34.99 -25.36
CA MET A 74 10.88 35.17 -26.03
C MET A 74 10.72 35.80 -27.42
N ASP A 75 9.73 35.36 -28.19
CA ASP A 75 9.39 35.91 -29.51
C ASP A 75 8.92 37.37 -29.42
N SER A 76 8.31 37.75 -28.29
CA SER A 76 7.88 39.12 -27.99
C SER A 76 9.01 40.01 -27.44
N GLY A 77 10.20 39.45 -27.22
CA GLY A 77 11.39 40.19 -26.77
C GLY A 77 11.68 40.11 -25.26
N PHE A 78 10.97 39.27 -24.51
CA PHE A 78 11.22 39.03 -23.08
C PHE A 78 12.11 37.80 -22.90
N TYR A 79 13.39 38.02 -22.54
CA TYR A 79 14.38 36.94 -22.39
C TYR A 79 14.56 36.48 -20.94
N ASN A 80 14.10 37.27 -19.96
CA ASN A 80 14.14 36.94 -18.54
C ASN A 80 12.78 36.41 -18.11
N VAL A 81 12.60 35.09 -18.15
CA VAL A 81 11.36 34.42 -17.72
C VAL A 81 11.65 33.51 -16.55
N ASP A 82 11.11 33.87 -15.39
CA ASP A 82 11.13 33.05 -14.18
C ASP A 82 9.84 32.25 -14.09
N MET A 83 9.93 31.04 -13.54
CA MET A 83 8.79 30.17 -13.34
C MET A 83 8.73 29.73 -11.87
N VAL A 84 7.57 29.89 -11.26
CA VAL A 84 7.31 29.54 -9.87
C VAL A 84 6.06 28.66 -9.77
N GLU A 85 6.05 27.72 -8.84
CA GLU A 85 4.84 26.95 -8.53
C GLU A 85 3.88 27.79 -7.67
N GLU A 86 2.64 27.32 -7.47
CA GLU A 86 1.61 28.05 -6.71
C GLU A 86 1.98 28.30 -5.24
N ASP A 87 2.92 27.55 -4.68
CA ASP A 87 3.46 27.73 -3.32
C ASP A 87 4.66 28.70 -3.26
N GLY A 88 5.12 29.20 -4.42
CA GLY A 88 6.20 30.18 -4.55
C GLY A 88 7.59 29.57 -4.66
N ASP A 89 7.73 28.24 -4.70
CA ASP A 89 9.00 27.58 -4.97
C ASP A 89 9.38 27.71 -6.46
N ALA A 90 10.69 27.78 -6.74
CA ALA A 90 11.18 27.84 -8.10
C ALA A 90 10.83 26.56 -8.87
N ALA A 91 10.09 26.70 -9.97
CA ALA A 91 9.62 25.57 -10.75
C ALA A 91 10.71 25.11 -11.73
N TYR A 92 11.18 23.87 -11.57
CA TYR A 92 12.04 23.22 -12.57
C TYR A 92 11.15 22.50 -13.58
N VAL A 93 10.64 23.27 -14.53
CA VAL A 93 9.45 22.90 -15.31
C VAL A 93 9.75 21.81 -16.34
N ALA A 94 8.85 20.83 -16.42
CA ALA A 94 8.76 19.89 -17.54
C ALA A 94 7.60 20.32 -18.47
N ALA A 95 7.64 19.93 -19.74
CA ALA A 95 6.66 20.29 -20.80
C ALA A 95 5.15 20.04 -20.51
N ALA A 96 4.82 19.47 -19.35
CA ALA A 96 3.47 19.12 -18.92
C ALA A 96 2.77 20.18 -18.04
N TYR A 97 3.46 21.24 -17.64
CA TYR A 97 2.89 22.29 -16.77
C TYR A 97 2.12 23.34 -17.58
N THR A 98 1.08 23.91 -16.96
CA THR A 98 0.24 24.97 -17.51
C THR A 98 0.46 26.27 -16.73
N VAL A 99 0.52 27.40 -17.43
CA VAL A 99 0.58 28.72 -16.79
C VAL A 99 -0.78 29.06 -16.18
N VAL A 100 -0.82 29.30 -14.88
CA VAL A 100 -2.04 29.69 -14.14
C VAL A 100 -2.03 31.16 -13.73
N GLY A 101 -0.88 31.83 -13.83
CA GLY A 101 -0.73 33.26 -13.59
C GLY A 101 0.54 33.81 -14.23
N GLN A 102 0.57 35.12 -14.45
CA GLN A 102 1.75 35.83 -14.95
C GLN A 102 1.89 37.19 -14.28
N SER A 103 3.12 37.67 -14.17
CA SER A 103 3.47 39.01 -13.73
C SER A 103 4.72 39.49 -14.47
N PRO A 104 4.74 40.67 -15.11
CA PRO A 104 3.65 41.64 -15.29
C PRO A 104 2.40 41.08 -15.99
N GLN A 105 1.27 41.78 -15.87
CA GLN A 105 0.01 41.34 -16.47
C GLN A 105 0.01 41.55 -17.99
N ALA A 106 -0.86 40.82 -18.68
CA ALA A 106 -1.04 40.98 -20.12
C ALA A 106 -1.40 42.44 -20.47
N GLY A 107 -0.73 43.00 -21.47
CA GLY A 107 -0.88 44.39 -21.90
C GLY A 107 -0.10 45.42 -21.06
N ASP A 108 0.62 44.99 -20.01
CA ASP A 108 1.59 45.88 -19.35
C ASP A 108 2.72 46.24 -20.31
N LYS A 109 3.25 47.46 -20.16
CA LYS A 109 4.28 48.05 -21.03
C LYS A 109 5.65 47.97 -20.38
N CYS A 110 6.48 47.02 -20.79
CA CYS A 110 7.74 46.72 -20.11
C CYS A 110 8.92 46.64 -21.09
N THR A 111 10.14 46.53 -20.56
CA THR A 111 11.39 46.44 -21.32
C THR A 111 11.83 45.00 -21.51
N ALA A 112 12.67 44.73 -22.51
CA ALA A 112 13.26 43.41 -22.74
C ALA A 112 14.14 42.91 -21.56
N SER A 113 14.60 43.81 -20.68
CA SER A 113 15.38 43.47 -19.49
C SER A 113 14.52 43.13 -18.27
N ASP A 114 13.23 43.46 -18.28
CA ASP A 114 12.33 43.15 -17.17
C ASP A 114 12.07 41.65 -17.10
N THR A 115 11.88 41.16 -15.88
CA THR A 115 11.67 39.73 -15.62
C THR A 115 10.17 39.44 -15.59
N VAL A 116 9.72 38.53 -16.46
CA VAL A 116 8.36 38.00 -16.44
C VAL A 116 8.35 36.75 -15.58
N THR A 117 7.62 36.79 -14.48
CA THR A 117 7.39 35.63 -13.61
C THR A 117 6.09 34.94 -14.01
N LEU A 118 6.17 33.66 -14.34
CA LEU A 118 5.03 32.79 -14.62
C LEU A 118 4.76 31.91 -13.41
N THR A 119 3.52 31.92 -12.93
CA THR A 119 3.02 30.92 -11.99
C THR A 119 2.52 29.71 -12.78
N VAL A 120 3.10 28.54 -12.54
CA VAL A 120 2.80 27.31 -13.27
C VAL A 120 2.25 26.23 -12.36
N ARG A 121 1.41 25.35 -12.91
CA ARG A 121 0.85 24.19 -12.20
C ARG A 121 0.89 22.95 -13.06
N ASN A 122 1.19 21.81 -12.43
CA ASN A 122 1.03 20.51 -13.04
C ASN A 122 -0.30 19.88 -12.62
N ASP A 123 -1.31 19.96 -13.49
CA ASP A 123 -2.65 19.47 -13.18
C ASP A 123 -2.70 17.95 -12.93
N ALA A 124 -1.80 17.17 -13.54
CA ALA A 124 -1.73 15.73 -13.32
C ALA A 124 -1.16 15.40 -11.94
N GLU A 125 -0.12 16.13 -11.51
CA GLU A 125 0.45 15.99 -10.18
C GLU A 125 -0.47 16.52 -9.10
N ALA A 126 -1.14 17.65 -9.33
CA ALA A 126 -2.17 18.18 -8.43
C ALA A 126 -3.31 17.17 -8.23
N LYS A 127 -3.86 16.62 -9.32
CA LYS A 127 -4.89 15.56 -9.23
C LYS A 127 -4.39 14.30 -8.54
N ALA A 128 -3.13 13.90 -8.78
CA ALA A 128 -2.56 12.74 -8.11
C ALA A 128 -2.37 12.97 -6.60
N ALA A 129 -1.99 14.20 -6.19
CA ALA A 129 -1.86 14.59 -4.80
C ALA A 129 -3.23 14.64 -4.10
N GLU A 130 -4.23 15.25 -4.72
CA GLU A 130 -5.62 15.26 -4.24
C GLU A 130 -6.17 13.84 -4.09
N LYS A 131 -5.97 12.98 -5.10
CA LYS A 131 -6.35 11.57 -5.04
C LYS A 131 -5.68 10.86 -3.88
N LYS A 132 -4.36 11.02 -3.71
CA LYS A 132 -3.62 10.39 -2.61
C LYS A 132 -4.14 10.85 -1.25
N GLN A 133 -4.51 12.11 -1.12
CA GLN A 133 -5.08 12.65 0.10
C GLN A 133 -6.49 12.08 0.35
N ALA A 134 -7.32 11.96 -0.68
CA ALA A 134 -8.64 11.35 -0.59
C ALA A 134 -8.58 9.85 -0.23
N ASP A 135 -7.65 9.11 -0.85
CA ASP A 135 -7.39 7.69 -0.53
C ASP A 135 -6.98 7.56 0.96
N ALA A 136 -6.02 8.36 1.43
CA ALA A 136 -5.57 8.32 2.82
C ALA A 136 -6.66 8.71 3.83
N ALA A 137 -7.51 9.70 3.50
CA ALA A 137 -8.64 10.08 4.35
C ALA A 137 -9.70 8.98 4.41
N ALA A 138 -9.97 8.32 3.29
CA ALA A 138 -10.92 7.20 3.23
C ALA A 138 -10.41 5.97 3.99
N GLU A 139 -9.11 5.66 3.90
CA GLU A 139 -8.49 4.59 4.71
C GLU A 139 -8.60 4.91 6.21
N ALA A 140 -8.25 6.14 6.63
CA ALA A 140 -8.34 6.54 8.03
C ALA A 140 -9.77 6.45 8.59
N MET A 141 -10.77 6.83 7.80
CA MET A 141 -12.18 6.69 8.18
C MET A 141 -12.57 5.21 8.37
N LEU A 142 -12.10 4.31 7.50
CA LEU A 142 -12.40 2.88 7.62
C LEU A 142 -11.68 2.23 8.81
N ASP A 143 -10.45 2.65 9.11
CA ASP A 143 -9.71 2.21 10.30
C ASP A 143 -10.45 2.62 11.59
N GLU A 144 -11.02 3.83 11.63
CA GLU A 144 -11.83 4.31 12.76
C GLU A 144 -13.15 3.54 12.93
N MET A 145 -13.67 2.92 11.87
CA MET A 145 -14.87 2.10 11.91
C MET A 145 -14.61 0.68 12.46
N GLU A 146 -13.36 0.24 12.62
CA GLU A 146 -13.06 -1.12 13.10
C GLU A 146 -13.62 -1.37 14.52
N GLY A 147 -14.38 -2.46 14.65
CA GLY A 147 -15.07 -2.85 15.88
C GLY A 147 -16.41 -2.15 16.14
N SER A 148 -16.83 -1.23 15.26
CA SER A 148 -18.15 -0.58 15.32
C SER A 148 -19.27 -1.46 14.74
N PRO A 149 -20.55 -1.18 15.06
CA PRO A 149 -21.68 -1.87 14.44
C PRO A 149 -21.68 -1.69 12.92
N ALA A 150 -21.68 -2.79 12.19
CA ALA A 150 -21.49 -2.76 10.75
C ALA A 150 -22.65 -2.08 10.01
N ALA A 151 -23.87 -2.13 10.55
CA ALA A 151 -25.02 -1.39 10.04
C ALA A 151 -24.80 0.13 10.06
N GLU A 152 -24.26 0.67 11.16
CA GLU A 152 -23.96 2.09 11.29
C GLU A 152 -22.84 2.52 10.33
N ALA A 153 -21.80 1.69 10.19
CA ALA A 153 -20.72 1.93 9.23
C ALA A 153 -21.25 1.91 7.78
N TYR A 154 -22.13 0.96 7.44
CA TYR A 154 -22.75 0.88 6.13
C TYR A 154 -23.55 2.15 5.78
N ASP A 155 -24.36 2.65 6.72
CA ASP A 155 -25.16 3.86 6.53
C ASP A 155 -24.27 5.10 6.39
N ALA A 156 -23.24 5.23 7.23
CA ALA A 156 -22.29 6.34 7.17
C ALA A 156 -21.55 6.37 5.82
N LEU A 157 -21.02 5.24 5.37
CA LEU A 157 -20.33 5.13 4.08
C LEU A 157 -21.25 5.43 2.90
N THR A 158 -22.48 4.91 2.94
CA THR A 158 -23.48 5.19 1.89
C THR A 158 -23.86 6.67 1.86
N SER A 159 -24.00 7.31 3.02
CA SER A 159 -24.24 8.76 3.15
C SER A 159 -23.09 9.58 2.54
N ASP A 160 -21.85 9.09 2.65
CA ASP A 160 -20.65 9.69 2.04
C ASP A 160 -20.48 9.36 0.54
N GLY A 161 -21.50 8.71 -0.05
CA GLY A 161 -21.59 8.40 -1.47
C GLY A 161 -20.87 7.13 -1.90
N TYR A 162 -20.46 6.27 -0.95
CA TYR A 162 -19.86 4.98 -1.28
C TYR A 162 -20.91 3.94 -1.69
N SER A 163 -20.58 3.16 -2.71
CA SER A 163 -21.16 1.84 -2.95
C SER A 163 -20.45 0.85 -2.05
N VAL A 164 -21.18 0.30 -1.08
CA VAL A 164 -20.65 -0.59 -0.04
C VAL A 164 -21.05 -2.03 -0.32
N GLU A 165 -20.06 -2.92 -0.35
CA GLU A 165 -20.26 -4.37 -0.31
C GLU A 165 -19.88 -4.88 1.08
N VAL A 166 -20.60 -5.87 1.60
CA VAL A 166 -20.39 -6.39 2.96
C VAL A 166 -20.09 -7.87 2.88
N LEU A 167 -18.86 -8.26 3.20
CA LEU A 167 -18.44 -9.67 3.18
C LEU A 167 -18.06 -10.15 4.57
N HIS A 168 -18.37 -11.40 4.89
CA HIS A 168 -17.83 -12.02 6.10
C HIS A 168 -16.31 -12.18 6.01
N ALA A 169 -15.60 -11.83 7.09
CA ALA A 169 -14.14 -11.70 7.12
C ALA A 169 -13.40 -12.97 6.68
N VAL A 170 -13.94 -14.15 7.04
CA VAL A 170 -13.31 -15.45 6.78
C VAL A 170 -13.92 -16.15 5.56
N SER A 171 -15.24 -16.37 5.55
CA SER A 171 -15.90 -17.15 4.49
C SER A 171 -16.05 -16.38 3.18
N LYS A 172 -15.88 -15.06 3.21
CA LYS A 172 -16.12 -14.15 2.06
C LYS A 172 -17.55 -14.22 1.50
N GLN A 173 -18.49 -14.76 2.27
CA GLN A 173 -19.90 -14.75 1.93
C GLN A 173 -20.44 -13.32 2.04
N ASP A 174 -21.33 -12.94 1.12
CA ASP A 174 -21.98 -11.63 1.08
C ASP A 174 -23.14 -11.56 2.08
N TYR A 175 -23.13 -10.50 2.88
CA TYR A 175 -24.13 -10.19 3.91
C TYR A 175 -24.75 -8.80 3.73
N SER A 176 -24.59 -8.18 2.55
CA SER A 176 -25.04 -6.82 2.27
C SER A 176 -26.55 -6.62 2.50
N SER A 177 -27.36 -7.67 2.30
CA SER A 177 -28.81 -7.63 2.55
C SER A 177 -29.23 -7.94 3.99
N GLU A 178 -28.34 -8.51 4.81
CA GLU A 178 -28.67 -9.05 6.13
C GLU A 178 -28.17 -8.16 7.27
N ILE A 179 -27.24 -7.25 6.99
CA ILE A 179 -26.60 -6.41 8.01
C ILE A 179 -27.59 -5.51 8.78
N ASN A 180 -28.71 -5.14 8.16
CA ASN A 180 -29.73 -4.26 8.72
C ASN A 180 -30.96 -4.99 9.28
N THR A 181 -30.96 -6.33 9.30
CA THR A 181 -32.12 -7.10 9.80
C THR A 181 -32.18 -7.14 11.33
N GLY A 182 -31.05 -6.85 12.00
CA GLY A 182 -30.94 -6.87 13.47
C GLY A 182 -30.90 -8.29 14.08
N GLU A 183 -30.85 -9.34 13.25
CA GLU A 183 -30.80 -10.73 13.72
C GLU A 183 -29.41 -11.11 14.28
N THR A 184 -28.36 -10.46 13.81
CA THR A 184 -26.97 -10.69 14.23
C THR A 184 -26.27 -9.35 14.44
N GLU A 185 -25.53 -9.24 15.55
CA GLU A 185 -24.66 -8.11 15.82
C GLU A 185 -23.36 -8.25 15.02
N TRP A 186 -23.39 -7.77 13.79
CA TRP A 186 -22.23 -7.69 12.93
C TRP A 186 -21.36 -6.50 13.32
N LEU A 187 -20.07 -6.75 13.50
CA LEU A 187 -19.08 -5.71 13.73
C LEU A 187 -18.16 -5.61 12.51
N VAL A 188 -17.72 -4.38 12.20
CA VAL A 188 -16.66 -4.16 11.22
C VAL A 188 -15.36 -4.78 11.77
N SER A 189 -14.70 -5.60 10.97
CA SER A 189 -13.46 -6.30 11.31
C SER A 189 -12.30 -5.93 10.38
N GLY A 190 -12.55 -4.99 9.46
CA GLY A 190 -11.61 -4.50 8.47
C GLY A 190 -12.32 -4.16 7.15
N TYR A 191 -11.52 -3.99 6.10
CA TYR A 191 -12.00 -3.74 4.73
C TYR A 191 -11.13 -4.48 3.72
N ASP A 192 -11.69 -4.74 2.54
CA ASP A 192 -11.02 -5.34 1.40
C ASP A 192 -11.39 -4.50 0.15
N GLY A 193 -10.41 -4.08 -0.65
CA GLY A 193 -10.70 -3.30 -1.85
C GLY A 193 -11.38 -1.94 -1.63
N LEU A 194 -10.60 -0.92 -1.25
CA LEU A 194 -11.02 0.48 -1.32
C LEU A 194 -10.71 1.09 -2.70
N ASN A 195 -11.67 1.81 -3.27
CA ASN A 195 -11.48 2.67 -4.44
C ASN A 195 -12.13 4.03 -4.17
N ALA A 196 -11.35 5.02 -3.71
CA ALA A 196 -11.88 6.33 -3.37
C ALA A 196 -12.40 7.10 -4.60
N ASP A 197 -11.71 7.00 -5.75
CA ASP A 197 -12.13 7.64 -7.01
C ASP A 197 -13.53 7.22 -7.45
N LYS A 198 -13.80 5.91 -7.39
CA LYS A 198 -15.09 5.32 -7.79
C LYS A 198 -16.07 5.22 -6.63
N LYS A 199 -15.66 5.68 -5.43
CA LYS A 199 -16.44 5.57 -4.20
C LYS A 199 -16.96 4.15 -3.99
N ARG A 200 -16.07 3.16 -4.01
CA ARG A 200 -16.41 1.76 -3.72
C ARG A 200 -15.56 1.21 -2.60
N VAL A 201 -16.18 0.42 -1.72
CA VAL A 201 -15.49 -0.25 -0.62
C VAL A 201 -16.19 -1.57 -0.31
N THR A 202 -15.41 -2.61 -0.02
CA THR A 202 -15.94 -3.82 0.61
C THR A 202 -15.55 -3.83 2.09
N ILE A 203 -16.52 -3.74 2.99
CA ILE A 203 -16.27 -3.88 4.43
C ILE A 203 -16.30 -5.36 4.81
N LEU A 204 -15.39 -5.76 5.70
CA LEU A 204 -15.32 -7.11 6.22
C LEU A 204 -16.00 -7.17 7.58
N VAL A 205 -17.00 -8.03 7.72
CA VAL A 205 -17.77 -8.17 8.97
C VAL A 205 -17.53 -9.50 9.64
N ASP A 206 -17.64 -9.49 10.96
CA ASP A 206 -17.58 -10.68 11.79
C ASP A 206 -18.36 -10.42 13.09
N THR A 207 -18.71 -11.48 13.80
CA THR A 207 -19.30 -11.36 15.14
C THR A 207 -18.22 -11.01 16.16
N ARG A 208 -18.59 -10.40 17.30
CA ARG A 208 -17.63 -10.18 18.41
C ARG A 208 -16.89 -11.46 18.79
N GLY A 209 -17.62 -12.57 18.93
CA GLY A 209 -17.02 -13.87 19.26
C GLY A 209 -16.03 -14.39 18.20
N GLY A 210 -16.35 -14.21 16.91
CA GLY A 210 -15.44 -14.56 15.82
C GLY A 210 -14.16 -13.71 15.81
N ILE A 211 -14.29 -12.41 16.04
CA ILE A 211 -13.15 -11.49 16.17
C ILE A 211 -12.24 -11.89 17.34
N ASP A 212 -12.83 -12.09 18.52
CA ASP A 212 -12.09 -12.45 19.73
C ASP A 212 -11.39 -13.81 19.58
N GLN A 213 -12.07 -14.79 18.96
CA GLN A 213 -11.48 -16.10 18.68
C GLN A 213 -10.31 -16.00 17.70
N ARG A 214 -10.43 -15.20 16.62
CA ARG A 214 -9.32 -14.99 15.68
C ARG A 214 -8.15 -14.29 16.34
N ALA A 215 -8.41 -13.30 17.19
CA ALA A 215 -7.37 -12.62 17.97
C ALA A 215 -6.66 -13.59 18.94
N ALA A 216 -7.42 -14.44 19.64
CA ALA A 216 -6.86 -15.48 20.51
C ALA A 216 -6.01 -16.49 19.72
N ASN A 217 -6.51 -16.98 18.58
CA ASN A 217 -5.78 -17.90 17.71
C ASN A 217 -4.48 -17.26 17.16
N ALA A 218 -4.53 -15.97 16.79
CA ALA A 218 -3.36 -15.23 16.33
C ALA A 218 -2.32 -15.05 17.44
N ALA A 219 -2.75 -14.81 18.69
CA ALA A 219 -1.86 -14.70 19.84
C ALA A 219 -1.18 -16.05 20.16
N VAL A 220 -1.95 -17.15 20.17
CA VAL A 220 -1.40 -18.51 20.34
C VAL A 220 -0.36 -18.81 19.26
N ARG A 221 -0.68 -18.46 18.00
CA ARG A 221 0.23 -18.61 16.87
C ARG A 221 1.51 -17.78 17.03
N GLU A 222 1.41 -16.52 17.47
CA GLU A 222 2.58 -15.65 17.69
C GLU A 222 3.50 -16.22 18.78
N VAL A 223 2.93 -16.73 19.88
CA VAL A 223 3.70 -17.39 20.96
C VAL A 223 4.40 -18.63 20.43
N LEU A 224 3.69 -19.51 19.72
CA LEU A 224 4.26 -20.72 19.16
C LEU A 224 5.35 -20.41 18.13
N ASP A 225 5.10 -19.50 17.17
CA ASP A 225 6.09 -19.13 16.14
C ASP A 225 7.36 -18.52 16.75
N GLY A 226 7.25 -17.83 17.89
CA GLY A 226 8.39 -17.35 18.67
C GLY A 226 9.25 -18.47 19.26
N LYS A 227 8.65 -19.57 19.73
CA LYS A 227 9.35 -20.75 20.29
C LYS A 227 9.88 -21.68 19.20
N LEU A 228 9.01 -21.98 18.24
CA LEU A 228 9.20 -22.88 17.12
C LEU A 228 8.64 -22.19 15.86
N PRO A 229 9.50 -21.50 15.08
CA PRO A 229 9.06 -20.89 13.84
C PRO A 229 8.48 -21.94 12.90
N VAL A 230 7.39 -21.61 12.21
CA VAL A 230 6.69 -22.60 11.37
C VAL A 230 7.57 -23.19 10.26
N SER A 231 8.53 -22.40 9.75
CA SER A 231 9.55 -22.88 8.80
C SER A 231 10.45 -23.99 9.36
N ASN A 232 10.78 -23.95 10.65
CA ASN A 232 11.53 -25.01 11.34
C ASN A 232 10.66 -26.25 11.51
N ALA A 233 9.37 -26.07 11.80
CA ALA A 233 8.42 -27.17 11.88
C ALA A 233 8.26 -27.90 10.54
N TRP A 234 8.05 -27.17 9.43
CA TRP A 234 8.03 -27.76 8.08
C TRP A 234 9.34 -28.47 7.71
N THR A 235 10.49 -27.90 8.08
CA THR A 235 11.80 -28.54 7.88
C THR A 235 11.90 -29.86 8.64
N ALA A 236 11.35 -29.93 9.86
CA ALA A 236 11.30 -31.14 10.66
C ALA A 236 10.42 -32.21 10.00
N VAL A 237 9.20 -31.86 9.57
CA VAL A 237 8.29 -32.78 8.84
C VAL A 237 8.95 -33.33 7.58
N LYS A 238 9.58 -32.46 6.80
CA LYS A 238 10.29 -32.86 5.57
C LYS A 238 11.45 -33.82 5.84
N SER A 239 12.19 -33.58 6.92
CA SER A 239 13.32 -34.42 7.32
C SER A 239 12.85 -35.75 7.90
N TYR A 240 11.77 -35.74 8.68
CA TYR A 240 11.15 -36.94 9.24
C TYR A 240 10.56 -37.82 8.14
N GLY A 241 9.78 -37.25 7.21
CA GLY A 241 9.20 -38.00 6.09
C GLY A 241 10.26 -38.65 5.19
N LYS A 242 11.41 -38.01 4.98
CA LYS A 242 12.55 -38.64 4.27
C LYS A 242 13.14 -39.84 5.01
N GLN A 243 13.08 -39.87 6.33
CA GLN A 243 13.51 -41.02 7.13
C GLN A 243 12.48 -42.15 7.04
N GLN A 244 11.18 -41.83 7.07
CA GLN A 244 10.10 -42.81 6.97
C GLN A 244 9.97 -43.42 5.57
N TYR A 245 10.24 -42.65 4.51
CA TYR A 245 10.21 -43.10 3.12
C TYR A 245 11.59 -42.96 2.47
N PRO A 246 12.54 -43.88 2.76
CA PRO A 246 13.93 -43.76 2.33
C PRO A 246 14.11 -43.80 0.81
N TYR A 247 13.18 -44.41 0.07
CA TYR A 247 13.21 -44.46 -1.40
C TYR A 247 12.75 -43.16 -2.06
N GLY A 248 12.03 -42.29 -1.34
CA GLY A 248 11.67 -40.97 -1.81
C GLY A 248 10.46 -40.38 -1.09
N PHE A 249 10.65 -39.19 -0.52
CA PHE A 249 9.60 -38.35 0.06
C PHE A 249 9.75 -36.92 -0.44
N LYS A 250 8.72 -36.39 -1.07
CA LYS A 250 8.65 -34.98 -1.50
C LYS A 250 7.42 -34.33 -0.90
N LEU A 251 7.63 -33.57 0.18
CA LEU A 251 6.62 -32.69 0.74
C LEU A 251 6.48 -31.42 -0.12
N HIS A 252 5.24 -31.00 -0.41
CA HIS A 252 4.94 -29.77 -1.14
C HIS A 252 4.61 -28.63 -0.16
N ASP A 253 5.56 -28.32 0.72
CA ASP A 253 5.49 -27.35 1.84
C ASP A 253 5.40 -25.86 1.43
N ILE A 254 5.22 -25.57 0.14
CA ILE A 254 5.07 -24.20 -0.39
C ILE A 254 3.79 -24.06 -1.21
N MET A 255 3.57 -24.96 -2.18
CA MET A 255 2.41 -24.89 -3.09
C MET A 255 1.32 -25.91 -2.78
N GLY A 256 1.58 -26.85 -1.87
CA GLY A 256 0.66 -27.91 -1.49
C GLY A 256 0.19 -27.83 -0.04
N VAL A 257 0.40 -26.71 0.65
CA VAL A 257 -0.06 -26.54 2.03
C VAL A 257 -1.59 -26.52 2.08
N LEU A 258 -2.16 -27.39 2.90
CA LEU A 258 -3.60 -27.55 3.12
C LEU A 258 -4.02 -27.02 4.50
N ALA A 259 -3.14 -27.10 5.50
CA ALA A 259 -3.34 -26.50 6.81
C ALA A 259 -2.00 -26.13 7.46
N GLU A 260 -1.98 -25.01 8.16
CA GLU A 260 -0.85 -24.54 8.96
C GLU A 260 -1.39 -23.81 10.19
N THR A 261 -1.70 -24.55 11.24
CA THR A 261 -2.43 -24.03 12.40
C THR A 261 -1.65 -24.28 13.68
N ALA A 262 -1.56 -23.25 14.53
CA ALA A 262 -1.12 -23.44 15.90
C ALA A 262 -2.28 -24.07 16.68
N GLN A 263 -2.11 -25.33 17.08
CA GLN A 263 -3.13 -26.06 17.85
C GLN A 263 -3.17 -25.55 19.29
N ASP A 264 -1.99 -25.24 19.82
CA ASP A 264 -1.76 -24.60 21.11
C ASP A 264 -0.43 -23.80 21.05
N GLU A 265 0.02 -23.26 22.18
CA GLU A 265 1.25 -22.44 22.26
C GLU A 265 2.55 -23.22 22.05
N ASN A 266 2.50 -24.54 21.85
CA ASN A 266 3.65 -25.44 21.77
C ASN A 266 3.59 -26.41 20.56
N THR A 267 2.44 -26.55 19.91
CA THR A 267 2.22 -27.56 18.87
C THR A 267 1.68 -26.97 17.57
N TRP A 268 2.41 -27.18 16.49
CA TRP A 268 1.94 -26.95 15.12
C TRP A 268 1.19 -28.16 14.61
N PHE A 269 0.01 -27.95 14.04
CA PHE A 269 -0.64 -28.90 13.15
C PHE A 269 -0.40 -28.46 11.70
N LEU A 270 0.27 -29.34 10.95
CA LEU A 270 0.74 -29.09 9.59
C LEU A 270 0.17 -30.12 8.64
N LYS A 271 -0.40 -29.66 7.52
CA LYS A 271 -0.97 -30.52 6.50
C LYS A 271 -0.59 -30.03 5.12
N ALA A 272 -0.01 -30.89 4.30
CA ALA A 272 0.35 -30.55 2.93
C ALA A 272 0.30 -31.77 2.02
N THR A 273 0.17 -31.55 0.71
CA THR A 273 0.32 -32.63 -0.26
C THR A 273 1.77 -33.13 -0.31
N CYS A 274 1.96 -34.39 -0.69
CA CYS A 274 3.26 -35.01 -0.84
C CYS A 274 3.29 -36.12 -1.89
N ASP A 275 4.49 -36.45 -2.37
CA ASP A 275 4.75 -37.61 -3.21
C ASP A 275 5.64 -38.61 -2.46
N VAL A 276 5.30 -39.89 -2.54
CA VAL A 276 6.06 -41.01 -1.96
C VAL A 276 6.54 -41.92 -3.07
N THR A 277 7.79 -42.37 -2.99
CA THR A 277 8.38 -43.36 -3.91
C THR A 277 8.60 -44.67 -3.15
N ASN A 278 8.20 -45.80 -3.74
CA ASN A 278 8.45 -47.13 -3.16
C ASN A 278 9.80 -47.71 -3.63
N GLU A 279 10.15 -48.90 -3.12
CA GLU A 279 11.42 -49.57 -3.44
C GLU A 279 11.63 -49.89 -4.92
N TYR A 280 10.53 -50.04 -5.68
CA TYR A 280 10.56 -50.31 -7.11
C TYR A 280 10.64 -49.03 -7.96
N GLY A 281 10.74 -47.85 -7.32
CA GLY A 281 10.76 -46.56 -7.98
C GLY A 281 9.38 -46.08 -8.46
N ALA A 282 8.30 -46.77 -8.11
CA ALA A 282 6.94 -46.33 -8.41
C ALA A 282 6.55 -45.18 -7.46
N LYS A 283 5.90 -44.15 -8.02
CA LYS A 283 5.51 -42.93 -7.29
C LYS A 283 4.01 -42.87 -7.05
N ALA A 284 3.62 -42.77 -5.79
CA ALA A 284 2.32 -42.26 -5.41
C ALA A 284 2.41 -40.74 -5.26
N LYS A 285 1.52 -40.01 -5.93
CA LYS A 285 1.52 -38.54 -5.98
C LYS A 285 0.26 -37.99 -5.36
N ASP A 286 0.32 -36.73 -4.97
CA ASP A 286 -0.82 -35.96 -4.46
C ASP A 286 -1.46 -36.62 -3.21
N LEU A 287 -0.67 -37.40 -2.48
CA LEU A 287 -1.03 -37.90 -1.15
C LEU A 287 -1.05 -36.74 -0.16
N VAL A 288 -1.70 -36.93 0.97
CA VAL A 288 -1.75 -35.94 2.04
C VAL A 288 -0.83 -36.35 3.17
N CYS A 289 0.14 -35.50 3.49
CA CYS A 289 0.94 -35.58 4.70
C CYS A 289 0.31 -34.71 5.78
N GLU A 290 0.05 -35.29 6.94
CA GLU A 290 -0.45 -34.63 8.13
C GLU A 290 0.53 -34.88 9.28
N ALA A 291 0.95 -33.83 9.97
CA ALA A 291 1.94 -33.92 11.02
C ALA A 291 1.67 -32.93 12.15
N GLU A 292 1.99 -33.34 13.37
CA GLU A 292 2.07 -32.44 14.52
C GLU A 292 3.54 -32.26 14.90
N VAL A 293 3.94 -31.02 15.17
CA VAL A 293 5.33 -30.68 15.50
C VAL A 293 5.37 -29.80 16.74
N ALA A 294 6.13 -30.25 17.73
CA ALA A 294 6.38 -29.52 18.98
C ALA A 294 7.88 -29.22 19.16
N GLY A 295 8.23 -28.65 20.31
CA GLY A 295 9.61 -28.37 20.68
C GLY A 295 10.02 -26.92 20.42
N THR A 296 11.24 -26.73 19.93
CA THR A 296 11.83 -25.38 19.77
C THR A 296 12.45 -25.22 18.40
N LYS A 297 12.80 -23.97 18.05
CA LYS A 297 13.54 -23.65 16.83
C LYS A 297 14.76 -24.56 16.59
N ASP A 298 15.55 -24.81 17.63
CA ASP A 298 16.81 -25.54 17.52
C ASP A 298 16.65 -27.06 17.68
N SER A 299 15.51 -27.49 18.23
CA SER A 299 15.16 -28.90 18.40
C SER A 299 13.66 -29.10 18.14
N PRO A 300 13.22 -29.03 16.88
CA PRO A 300 11.84 -29.35 16.52
C PRO A 300 11.63 -30.85 16.54
N GLU A 301 10.48 -31.28 17.04
CA GLU A 301 10.14 -32.70 17.21
C GLU A 301 8.81 -33.00 16.53
N VAL A 302 8.81 -33.95 15.59
CA VAL A 302 7.60 -34.45 14.94
C VAL A 302 6.98 -35.49 15.87
N ILE A 303 5.84 -35.14 16.47
CA ILE A 303 5.14 -35.97 17.48
C ILE A 303 4.05 -36.84 16.86
N SER A 304 3.52 -36.43 15.70
CA SER A 304 2.59 -37.22 14.88
C SER A 304 2.95 -37.04 13.41
N PHE A 305 2.83 -38.11 12.61
CA PHE A 305 3.11 -38.08 11.18
C PHE A 305 2.34 -39.19 10.47
N THR A 306 1.44 -38.81 9.57
CA THR A 306 0.62 -39.73 8.78
C THR A 306 0.61 -39.30 7.32
N VAL A 307 0.71 -40.26 6.40
CA VAL A 307 0.52 -40.04 4.96
C VAL A 307 -0.58 -40.96 4.44
N TYR A 308 -1.55 -40.41 3.71
CA TYR A 308 -2.69 -41.14 3.13
C TYR A 308 -3.09 -40.62 1.76
#